data_AF-A0A7W6EDE5-F1
#
_entry.id   AF-A0A7W6EDE5-F1
#
_cell.length_a   1.000
_cell.length_b   1.000
_cell.length_c   1.000
_cell.angle_alpha   90.00
_cell.angle_beta   90.00
_cell.angle_gamma   90.00
#
_symmetry.space_group_name_H-M   'P 1'
#
loop_
_entity.id
_entity.type
_entity.pdbx_description
1 polymer ?
#
loop_
_entity_poly.entity_id
_entity_poly.type
_entity_poly.pdbx_seq_one_letter_code
_entity_poly.pdbx_strand_id
1 'polypeptide(L)'
;MILIVGLRRLAPKFPGLVVAVGLTSAIVAFAALPVDTIFSRFGDLPRTLPVPSLPVITVERIIELLPSAVIIAFLASVESLLSAMVADRMIGGQHRPNAEVLAQGFANVGSALFGGLPATGAIARTATNVRAGGKTPVAGVVHALTILLVMLLAAPLAGYLAMPALAGLLILTAWNMSEPHKWRGYMQAPTSDRVLLGVTLVLTVFADLTVAIGVGVALGLALRLRRNNATMEKDWTPPDR
;
A
#
# COMPACT_ATOMS: atom_id res chain seq x y z
N MET A 1 1.19 15.25 -14.56
CA MET A 1 0.72 15.70 -13.22
C MET A 1 -0.33 16.80 -13.28
N ILE A 2 -0.11 17.91 -13.99
CA ILE A 2 -1.08 19.04 -14.10
C ILE A 2 -2.47 18.54 -14.53
N LEU A 3 -2.53 17.73 -15.59
CA LEU A 3 -3.78 17.14 -16.08
C LEU A 3 -4.50 16.32 -14.99
N ILE A 4 -3.76 15.51 -14.23
CA ILE A 4 -4.31 14.69 -13.14
C ILE A 4 -4.91 15.58 -12.03
N VAL A 5 -4.18 16.62 -11.61
CA VAL A 5 -4.62 17.53 -10.54
C VAL A 5 -5.80 18.39 -11.01
N GLY A 6 -5.76 18.88 -12.25
CA GLY A 6 -6.84 19.66 -12.86
C GLY A 6 -8.15 18.87 -12.95
N LEU A 7 -8.10 17.65 -13.51
CA LEU A 7 -9.27 16.76 -13.59
C LEU A 7 -9.83 16.43 -12.21
N ARG A 8 -8.97 16.17 -11.21
CA ARG A 8 -9.41 15.87 -9.84
C ARG A 8 -10.13 17.05 -9.17
N ARG A 9 -9.76 18.30 -9.51
CA ARG A 9 -10.41 19.50 -8.99
C ARG A 9 -11.73 19.80 -9.70
N LEU A 10 -11.78 19.64 -11.02
CA LEU A 10 -12.94 19.97 -11.84
C LEU A 10 -14.05 18.90 -11.79
N ALA A 11 -13.68 17.63 -11.71
CA ALA A 11 -14.62 16.50 -11.72
C ALA A 11 -14.22 15.43 -10.68
N PRO A 12 -14.40 15.68 -9.37
CA PRO A 12 -13.90 14.80 -8.30
C PRO A 12 -14.56 13.41 -8.24
N LYS A 13 -15.72 13.22 -8.88
CA LYS A 13 -16.42 11.92 -9.00
C LYS A 13 -15.97 11.12 -10.24
N PHE A 14 -15.22 11.73 -11.15
CA PHE A 14 -14.79 11.10 -12.40
C PHE A 14 -13.44 10.38 -12.21
N PRO A 15 -13.15 9.28 -12.93
CA PRO A 15 -11.89 8.55 -12.81
C PRO A 15 -10.71 9.31 -13.44
N GLY A 16 -10.39 10.49 -12.89
CA GLY A 16 -9.43 11.44 -13.46
C GLY A 16 -8.02 10.88 -13.62
N LEU A 17 -7.61 9.91 -12.79
CA LEU A 17 -6.32 9.22 -12.93
C LEU A 17 -6.26 8.38 -14.22
N VAL A 18 -7.28 7.55 -14.46
CA VAL A 18 -7.37 6.68 -15.65
C VAL A 18 -7.41 7.53 -16.91
N VAL A 19 -8.22 8.59 -16.89
CA VAL A 19 -8.39 9.50 -18.03
C VAL A 19 -7.10 10.26 -18.32
N ALA A 20 -6.44 10.79 -17.30
CA ALA A 20 -5.19 11.52 -17.49
C ALA A 20 -4.08 10.61 -18.04
N VAL A 21 -3.96 9.39 -17.52
CA VAL A 21 -2.97 8.41 -18.00
C VAL A 21 -3.30 7.98 -19.43
N GLY A 22 -4.58 7.68 -19.71
CA GLY A 22 -5.06 7.28 -21.03
C GLY A 22 -4.85 8.38 -22.08
N LEU A 23 -5.26 9.62 -21.79
CA LEU A 23 -5.07 10.76 -22.69
C LEU A 23 -3.60 11.05 -22.95
N THR A 24 -2.76 11.04 -21.90
CA THR A 24 -1.31 11.27 -22.07
C THR A 24 -0.68 10.18 -22.93
N SER A 25 -1.07 8.92 -22.71
CA SER A 25 -0.59 7.79 -23.50
C SER A 25 -1.09 7.84 -24.95
N ALA A 26 -2.34 8.27 -25.17
CA ALA A 26 -2.89 8.49 -26.50
C ALA A 26 -2.15 9.60 -27.25
N ILE A 27 -1.85 10.72 -26.60
CA ILE A 27 -1.05 11.82 -27.19
C ILE A 27 0.32 11.30 -27.61
N VAL A 28 0.99 10.54 -26.74
CA VAL A 28 2.28 9.92 -27.06
C VAL A 28 2.18 9.01 -28.27
N ALA A 29 1.16 8.16 -28.33
CA ALA A 29 0.94 7.24 -29.44
C ALA A 29 0.63 7.97 -30.77
N PHE A 30 -0.26 8.96 -30.75
CA PHE A 30 -0.68 9.68 -31.97
C PHE A 30 0.35 10.70 -32.46
N ALA A 31 1.07 11.36 -31.55
CA ALA A 31 2.12 12.31 -31.91
C ALA A 31 3.48 11.62 -32.14
N ALA A 32 3.55 10.29 -32.04
CA ALA A 32 4.76 9.48 -32.22
C ALA A 32 5.96 10.02 -31.40
N LEU A 33 5.71 10.42 -30.15
CA LEU A 33 6.74 11.00 -29.30
C LEU A 33 7.78 9.92 -28.94
N PRO A 34 9.10 10.26 -28.93
CA PRO A 34 10.17 9.31 -28.66
C PRO A 34 10.30 9.06 -27.14
N VAL A 35 9.26 8.48 -26.54
CA VAL A 35 9.23 8.13 -25.13
C VAL A 35 8.88 6.66 -24.97
N ASP A 36 9.34 6.10 -23.87
CA ASP A 36 9.10 4.70 -23.57
C ASP A 36 7.65 4.42 -23.23
N THR A 37 7.17 3.27 -23.71
CA THR A 37 5.92 2.66 -23.32
C THR A 37 6.20 1.40 -22.50
N ILE A 38 5.18 0.84 -21.84
CA ILE A 38 5.33 -0.45 -21.17
C ILE A 38 5.83 -1.50 -22.17
N PHE A 39 5.25 -1.54 -23.38
CA PHE A 39 5.65 -2.51 -24.40
C PHE A 39 7.10 -2.36 -24.84
N SER A 40 7.57 -1.12 -25.10
CA SER A 40 8.94 -0.90 -25.56
C SER A 40 9.99 -1.22 -24.50
N ARG A 41 9.63 -1.15 -23.21
CA ARG A 41 10.55 -1.40 -22.09
C ARG A 41 10.51 -2.83 -21.55
N PHE A 42 9.33 -3.43 -21.49
CA PHE A 42 9.10 -4.72 -20.81
C PHE A 42 8.57 -5.82 -21.73
N GLY A 43 8.24 -5.50 -23.00
CA GLY A 43 7.70 -6.45 -23.97
C GLY A 43 6.20 -6.71 -23.83
N ASP A 44 5.75 -7.84 -24.36
CA ASP A 44 4.34 -8.25 -24.29
C ASP A 44 3.93 -8.56 -22.85
N LEU A 45 2.79 -7.99 -22.44
CA LEU A 45 2.16 -8.37 -21.18
C LEU A 45 1.50 -9.76 -21.30
N PRO A 46 1.57 -10.60 -20.25
CA PRO A 46 0.91 -11.90 -20.25
C PRO A 46 -0.59 -11.75 -20.54
N ARG A 47 -1.07 -12.49 -21.55
CA ARG A 47 -2.49 -12.46 -21.99
C ARG A 47 -3.29 -13.65 -21.47
N THR A 48 -2.62 -14.60 -20.83
CA THR A 48 -3.23 -15.81 -20.28
C THR A 48 -3.45 -15.65 -18.78
N LEU A 49 -4.46 -16.35 -18.26
CA LEU A 49 -4.61 -16.51 -16.83
C LEU A 49 -3.38 -17.24 -16.28
N PRO A 50 -2.76 -16.78 -15.17
CA PRO A 50 -1.69 -17.53 -14.54
C PRO A 50 -2.21 -18.90 -14.13
N VAL A 51 -1.49 -19.95 -14.50
CA VAL A 51 -1.76 -21.30 -14.02
C VAL A 51 -1.16 -21.46 -12.62
N PRO A 52 -1.82 -22.21 -11.72
CA PRO A 52 -1.26 -22.45 -10.39
C PRO A 52 0.05 -23.23 -10.52
N SER A 53 1.11 -22.70 -9.93
CA SER A 53 2.44 -23.29 -9.88
C SER A 53 2.97 -23.27 -8.45
N LEU A 54 3.60 -24.37 -8.03
CA LEU A 54 4.30 -24.38 -6.75
C LEU A 54 5.61 -23.59 -6.88
N PRO A 55 5.89 -22.64 -5.96
CA PRO A 55 7.17 -21.95 -5.95
C PRO A 55 8.29 -22.94 -5.63
N VAL A 56 9.51 -22.66 -6.11
CA VAL A 56 10.69 -23.47 -5.80
C VAL A 56 11.07 -23.24 -4.34
N ILE A 57 10.82 -24.24 -3.49
CA ILE A 57 11.13 -24.18 -2.06
C ILE A 57 12.46 -24.89 -1.82
N THR A 58 13.51 -24.12 -1.52
CA THR A 58 14.80 -24.63 -1.04
C THR A 58 15.12 -24.03 0.32
N VAL A 59 15.91 -24.74 1.13
CA VAL A 59 16.34 -24.25 2.45
C VAL A 59 17.08 -22.91 2.32
N GLU A 60 17.92 -22.77 1.30
CA GLU A 60 18.65 -21.54 0.99
C GLU A 60 17.70 -20.37 0.74
N ARG A 61 16.67 -20.56 -0.10
CA ARG A 61 15.67 -19.51 -0.37
C ARG A 61 14.83 -19.17 0.85
N ILE A 62 14.50 -20.14 1.69
CA ILE A 62 13.80 -19.88 2.95
C ILE A 62 14.67 -18.96 3.81
N ILE A 63 15.94 -19.28 4.04
CA ILE A 63 16.84 -18.48 4.87
C ILE A 63 17.01 -17.06 4.30
N GLU A 64 17.17 -16.94 2.98
CA GLU A 64 17.33 -15.66 2.29
C GLU A 64 16.08 -14.76 2.41
N LEU A 65 14.88 -15.33 2.22
CA LEU A 65 13.64 -14.56 2.10
C LEU A 65 12.90 -14.39 3.43
N LEU A 66 13.20 -15.19 4.46
CA LEU A 66 12.52 -15.17 5.75
C LEU A 66 12.49 -13.78 6.39
N PRO A 67 13.60 -12.99 6.44
CA PRO A 67 13.57 -11.67 7.05
C PRO A 67 12.57 -10.73 6.36
N SER A 68 12.62 -10.67 5.02
CA SER A 68 11.71 -9.86 4.22
C SER A 68 10.26 -10.35 4.33
N ALA A 69 10.04 -11.67 4.35
CA ALA A 69 8.71 -12.27 4.48
C ALA A 69 8.04 -11.90 5.81
N VAL A 70 8.78 -11.95 6.93
CA VAL A 70 8.27 -11.55 8.26
C VAL A 70 7.89 -10.08 8.27
N ILE A 71 8.71 -9.21 7.68
CA ILE A 71 8.43 -7.77 7.65
C ILE A 71 7.24 -7.44 6.76
N ILE A 72 7.14 -8.06 5.58
CA ILE A 72 5.98 -7.90 4.69
C ILE A 72 4.72 -8.41 5.39
N ALA A 73 4.77 -9.57 6.06
CA ALA A 73 3.63 -10.11 6.80
C ALA A 73 3.19 -9.16 7.92
N PHE A 74 4.14 -8.60 8.69
CA PHE A 74 3.86 -7.62 9.72
C PHE A 74 3.24 -6.35 9.15
N LEU A 75 3.86 -5.74 8.14
CA LEU A 75 3.37 -4.51 7.50
C LEU A 75 1.98 -4.69 6.89
N ALA A 76 1.79 -5.77 6.13
CA ALA A 76 0.51 -6.07 5.50
C ALA A 76 -0.59 -6.32 6.54
N SER A 77 -0.26 -7.01 7.65
CA SER A 77 -1.21 -7.21 8.75
C SER A 77 -1.63 -5.88 9.40
N VAL A 78 -0.66 -4.98 9.65
CA VAL A 78 -0.94 -3.65 10.19
C VAL A 78 -1.84 -2.86 9.25
N GLU A 79 -1.54 -2.85 7.95
CA GLU A 79 -2.35 -2.15 6.95
C GLU A 79 -3.75 -2.73 6.80
N SER A 80 -3.90 -4.05 6.82
CA SER A 80 -5.22 -4.69 6.75
C SER A 80 -6.06 -4.38 7.99
N LEU A 81 -5.48 -4.45 9.18
CA LEU A 81 -6.17 -4.08 10.42
C LEU A 81 -6.53 -2.59 10.45
N LEU A 82 -5.65 -1.69 10.01
CA LEU A 82 -5.96 -0.26 9.89
C LEU A 82 -7.08 -0.01 8.88
N SER A 83 -7.07 -0.71 7.74
CA SER A 83 -8.13 -0.65 6.73
C SER A 83 -9.46 -1.18 7.27
N ALA A 84 -9.45 -2.29 8.00
CA ALA A 84 -10.63 -2.87 8.63
C ALA A 84 -11.22 -1.93 9.69
N MET A 85 -10.38 -1.34 10.55
CA MET A 85 -10.82 -0.35 11.55
C MET A 85 -11.45 0.89 10.92
N VAL A 86 -10.92 1.37 9.78
CA VAL A 86 -11.53 2.50 9.06
C VAL A 86 -12.88 2.08 8.49
N ALA A 87 -12.99 0.90 7.90
CA ALA A 87 -14.25 0.38 7.37
C ALA A 87 -15.31 0.25 8.47
N ASP A 88 -14.96 -0.38 9.60
CA ASP A 88 -15.80 -0.57 10.78
C ASP A 88 -16.38 0.76 11.27
N ARG A 89 -15.55 1.79 11.41
CA ARG A 89 -16.00 3.14 11.81
C ARG A 89 -16.98 3.75 10.81
N MET A 90 -16.84 3.44 9.52
CA MET A 90 -17.70 3.99 8.48
C MET A 90 -19.06 3.28 8.37
N ILE A 91 -19.11 1.98 8.70
CA ILE A 91 -20.34 1.17 8.62
C ILE A 91 -21.00 0.89 9.98
N GLY A 92 -20.37 1.31 11.09
CA GLY A 92 -20.80 0.98 12.44
C GLY A 92 -20.59 -0.50 12.81
N GLY A 93 -19.60 -1.14 12.20
CA GLY A 93 -19.30 -2.57 12.34
C GLY A 93 -18.16 -2.86 13.32
N GLN A 94 -17.89 -4.16 13.51
CA GLN A 94 -16.70 -4.64 14.21
C GLN A 94 -16.15 -5.87 13.49
N HIS A 95 -14.91 -5.79 13.04
CA HIS A 95 -14.18 -6.92 12.51
C HIS A 95 -13.60 -7.78 13.63
N ARG A 96 -13.21 -9.00 13.29
CA ARG A 96 -12.44 -9.90 14.17
C ARG A 96 -10.98 -9.86 13.74
N PRO A 97 -10.07 -9.21 14.50
CA PRO A 97 -8.67 -9.02 14.08
C PRO A 97 -7.95 -10.32 13.71
N ASN A 98 -8.12 -11.38 14.50
CA ASN A 98 -7.48 -12.67 14.23
C ASN A 98 -8.00 -13.32 12.94
N ALA A 99 -9.28 -13.14 12.63
CA ALA A 99 -9.87 -13.67 11.40
C ALA A 99 -9.38 -12.90 10.17
N GLU A 100 -9.22 -11.58 10.29
CA GLU A 100 -8.66 -10.71 9.25
C GLU A 100 -7.23 -11.13 8.87
N VAL A 101 -6.35 -11.27 9.88
CA VAL A 101 -4.95 -11.68 9.66
C VAL A 101 -4.87 -13.10 9.07
N LEU A 102 -5.70 -14.03 9.56
CA LEU A 102 -5.74 -15.40 9.03
C LEU A 102 -6.21 -15.43 7.56
N ALA A 103 -7.27 -14.68 7.24
CA ALA A 103 -7.78 -14.58 5.88
C ALA A 103 -6.74 -13.97 4.93
N GLN A 104 -6.02 -12.94 5.38
CA GLN A 104 -4.92 -12.33 4.64
C GLN A 104 -3.77 -13.34 4.41
N GLY A 105 -3.45 -14.18 5.40
CA GLY A 105 -2.47 -15.26 5.25
C GLY A 105 -2.87 -16.24 4.13
N PHE A 106 -4.11 -16.74 4.16
CA PHE A 106 -4.61 -17.62 3.09
C PHE A 106 -4.66 -16.94 1.73
N ALA A 107 -5.04 -15.66 1.67
CA ALA A 107 -5.04 -14.88 0.44
C ALA A 107 -3.62 -14.75 -0.15
N ASN A 108 -2.60 -14.57 0.69
CA ASN A 108 -1.20 -14.48 0.25
C ASN A 108 -0.63 -15.83 -0.20
N VAL A 109 -0.98 -16.93 0.49
CA VAL A 109 -0.64 -18.29 0.01
C VAL A 109 -1.27 -18.55 -1.35
N GLY A 110 -2.56 -18.19 -1.51
CA GLY A 110 -3.24 -18.26 -2.80
C GLY A 110 -2.53 -17.40 -3.86
N SER A 111 -2.22 -16.14 -3.55
CA SER A 111 -1.50 -15.23 -4.45
C SER A 111 -0.18 -15.82 -4.94
N ALA A 112 0.62 -16.39 -4.03
CA ALA A 112 1.90 -16.99 -4.35
C ALA A 112 1.79 -18.16 -5.34
N LEU A 113 0.73 -18.98 -5.25
CA LEU A 113 0.50 -20.09 -6.18
C LEU A 113 0.23 -19.61 -7.62
N PHE A 114 -0.29 -18.40 -7.80
CA PHE A 114 -0.54 -17.81 -9.12
C PHE A 114 0.58 -16.84 -9.56
N GLY A 115 1.74 -16.86 -8.91
CA GLY A 115 2.84 -15.93 -9.19
C GLY A 115 2.50 -14.47 -8.82
N GLY A 116 1.53 -14.28 -7.94
CA GLY A 116 1.07 -12.97 -7.48
C GLY A 116 2.00 -12.35 -6.45
N LEU A 117 1.85 -11.04 -6.27
CA LEU A 117 2.56 -10.26 -5.26
C LEU A 117 1.83 -10.35 -3.90
N PRO A 118 2.53 -10.05 -2.79
CA PRO A 118 1.89 -9.96 -1.49
C PRO A 118 0.71 -8.98 -1.49
N ALA A 119 -0.43 -9.43 -0.96
CA ALA A 119 -1.67 -8.67 -0.86
C ALA A 119 -1.89 -8.15 0.57
N THR A 120 -2.40 -6.91 0.65
CA THR A 120 -2.65 -6.16 1.88
C THR A 120 -3.94 -5.35 1.77
N GLY A 121 -4.47 -4.89 2.91
CA GLY A 121 -5.59 -3.96 2.94
C GLY A 121 -5.22 -2.57 2.41
N ALA A 122 -6.15 -1.91 1.73
CA ALA A 122 -5.92 -0.60 1.14
C ALA A 122 -6.96 0.41 1.65
N ILE A 123 -6.62 1.15 2.70
CA ILE A 123 -7.51 2.09 3.43
C ILE A 123 -8.31 2.98 2.46
N ALA A 124 -7.64 3.60 1.49
CA ALA A 124 -8.27 4.52 0.54
C ALA A 124 -9.30 3.83 -0.37
N ARG A 125 -8.99 2.60 -0.85
CA ARG A 125 -9.92 1.82 -1.69
C ARG A 125 -11.12 1.35 -0.88
N THR A 126 -10.89 0.85 0.33
CA THR A 126 -11.93 0.43 1.26
C THR A 126 -12.89 1.58 1.59
N ALA A 127 -12.36 2.75 1.95
CA ALA A 127 -13.17 3.93 2.24
C ALA A 127 -13.98 4.39 1.02
N THR A 128 -13.39 4.35 -0.18
CA THR A 128 -14.09 4.68 -1.42
C THR A 128 -15.22 3.68 -1.71
N ASN A 129 -14.97 2.38 -1.54
CA ASN A 129 -15.96 1.33 -1.73
C ASN A 129 -17.15 1.48 -0.75
N VAL A 130 -16.87 1.74 0.53
CA VAL A 130 -17.91 1.96 1.55
C VAL A 130 -18.75 3.20 1.23
N ARG A 131 -18.11 4.30 0.80
CA ARG A 131 -18.83 5.52 0.36
C ARG A 131 -19.67 5.30 -0.89
N ALA A 132 -19.27 4.37 -1.76
CA ALA A 132 -20.05 3.93 -2.91
C ALA A 132 -21.19 2.95 -2.54
N GLY A 133 -21.37 2.63 -1.25
CA GLY A 133 -22.44 1.74 -0.76
C GLY A 133 -22.02 0.28 -0.59
N GLY A 134 -20.76 -0.08 -0.86
CA GLY A 134 -20.24 -1.43 -0.66
C GLY A 134 -20.17 -1.79 0.83
N LYS A 135 -20.94 -2.80 1.25
CA LYS A 135 -21.03 -3.24 2.65
C LYS A 135 -20.84 -4.75 2.85
N THR A 136 -20.75 -5.52 1.77
CA THR A 136 -20.67 -6.99 1.82
C THR A 136 -19.42 -7.49 1.09
N PRO A 137 -18.96 -8.73 1.35
CA PRO A 137 -17.83 -9.33 0.63
C PRO A 137 -18.01 -9.37 -0.89
N VAL A 138 -19.27 -9.37 -1.37
CA VAL A 138 -19.62 -9.35 -2.79
C VAL A 138 -19.03 -8.14 -3.50
N ALA A 139 -18.94 -6.98 -2.84
CA ALA A 139 -18.32 -5.80 -3.43
C ALA A 139 -16.84 -6.03 -3.80
N GLY A 140 -16.11 -6.75 -2.94
CA GLY A 140 -14.73 -7.15 -3.20
C GLY A 140 -14.61 -8.16 -4.34
N VAL A 141 -15.51 -9.14 -4.39
CA VAL A 141 -15.56 -10.14 -5.49
C VAL A 141 -15.83 -9.46 -6.83
N VAL A 142 -16.82 -8.57 -6.88
CA VAL A 142 -17.13 -7.79 -8.10
C VAL A 142 -15.95 -6.92 -8.50
N HIS A 143 -15.27 -6.28 -7.55
CA HIS A 143 -14.06 -5.49 -7.83
C HIS A 143 -12.95 -6.36 -8.46
N ALA A 144 -12.66 -7.54 -7.88
CA ALA A 144 -11.65 -8.45 -8.39
C ALA A 144 -12.00 -8.97 -9.80
N LEU A 145 -13.25 -9.39 -10.03
CA LEU A 145 -13.73 -9.83 -11.34
C LEU A 145 -13.69 -8.69 -12.37
N THR A 146 -14.00 -7.47 -11.97
CA THR A 146 -13.91 -6.28 -12.85
C THR A 146 -12.47 -6.03 -13.25
N ILE A 147 -11.53 -6.07 -12.31
CA ILE A 147 -10.10 -5.93 -12.61
C ILE A 147 -9.64 -7.04 -13.55
N LEU A 148 -10.05 -8.28 -13.29
CA LEU A 148 -9.70 -9.41 -14.14
C LEU A 148 -10.22 -9.23 -15.57
N LEU A 149 -11.48 -8.85 -15.73
CA LEU A 149 -12.08 -8.61 -17.04
C LEU A 149 -11.39 -7.46 -17.77
N VAL A 150 -11.13 -6.35 -17.07
CA VAL A 150 -10.38 -5.21 -17.64
C VAL A 150 -8.98 -5.65 -18.06
N MET A 151 -8.30 -6.46 -17.26
CA MET A 151 -6.98 -6.99 -17.63
C MET A 151 -7.05 -7.87 -18.88
N LEU A 152 -8.02 -8.79 -19.00
CA LEU A 152 -8.15 -9.66 -20.16
C LEU A 152 -8.51 -8.91 -21.44
N LEU A 153 -9.38 -7.90 -21.34
CA LEU A 153 -9.84 -7.12 -22.50
C LEU A 153 -8.86 -6.00 -22.89
N ALA A 154 -8.26 -5.34 -21.90
CA ALA A 154 -7.42 -4.16 -22.08
C ALA A 154 -5.91 -4.45 -21.93
N ALA A 155 -5.49 -5.71 -21.74
CA ALA A 155 -4.08 -6.12 -21.82
C ALA A 155 -3.33 -5.54 -23.03
N PRO A 156 -3.85 -5.59 -24.27
CA PRO A 156 -3.14 -4.99 -25.41
C PRO A 156 -3.04 -3.46 -25.31
N LEU A 157 -4.05 -2.81 -24.72
CA LEU A 157 -4.04 -1.35 -24.48
C LEU A 157 -3.02 -0.96 -23.42
N ALA A 158 -2.78 -1.82 -22.41
CA ALA A 158 -1.82 -1.56 -21.36
C ALA A 158 -0.37 -1.42 -21.89
N GLY A 159 -0.03 -2.10 -22.99
CA GLY A 159 1.27 -1.96 -23.65
C GLY A 159 1.56 -0.53 -24.15
N TYR A 160 0.52 0.22 -24.52
CA TYR A 160 0.63 1.60 -25.02
C TYR A 160 0.76 2.64 -23.90
N LEU A 161 0.70 2.25 -22.63
CA LEU A 161 0.82 3.18 -21.52
C LEU A 161 2.22 3.81 -21.53
N ALA A 162 2.25 5.14 -21.62
CA ALA A 162 3.49 5.90 -21.66
C ALA A 162 4.14 5.93 -20.27
N MET A 163 5.42 5.59 -20.19
CA MET A 163 6.21 5.61 -18.95
C MET A 163 6.18 6.97 -18.24
N PRO A 164 6.25 8.13 -18.93
CA PRO A 164 6.10 9.43 -18.27
C PRO A 164 4.73 9.65 -17.60
N ALA A 165 3.66 9.08 -18.16
CA ALA A 165 2.33 9.15 -17.57
C ALA A 165 2.26 8.35 -16.26
N LEU A 166 2.84 7.15 -16.25
CA LEU A 166 2.96 6.30 -15.06
C LEU A 166 3.88 6.93 -14.00
N ALA A 167 5.01 7.51 -14.41
CA ALA A 167 5.89 8.23 -13.49
C ALA A 167 5.17 9.41 -12.82
N GLY A 168 4.42 10.20 -13.59
CA GLY A 168 3.62 11.29 -13.04
C GLY A 168 2.51 10.82 -12.10
N LEU A 169 1.91 9.66 -12.37
CA LEU A 169 0.98 9.00 -11.46
C LEU A 169 1.68 8.60 -10.14
N LEU A 170 2.84 7.93 -10.23
CA LEU A 170 3.60 7.46 -9.07
C LEU A 170 4.11 8.59 -8.18
N ILE A 171 4.61 9.68 -8.77
CA ILE A 171 5.03 10.88 -8.03
C ILE A 171 3.84 11.48 -7.29
N LEU A 172 2.67 11.57 -7.93
CA LEU A 172 1.48 12.10 -7.28
C LEU A 172 1.00 11.18 -6.15
N THR A 173 1.03 9.86 -6.33
CA THR A 173 0.67 8.92 -5.26
C THR A 173 1.65 9.01 -4.10
N ALA A 174 2.96 9.10 -4.36
CA ALA A 174 3.98 9.28 -3.32
C ALA A 174 3.77 10.60 -2.55
N TRP A 175 3.49 11.69 -3.26
CA TRP A 175 3.17 12.98 -2.65
C TRP A 175 1.94 12.91 -1.73
N ASN A 176 0.88 12.24 -2.17
CA ASN A 176 -0.32 12.08 -1.34
C ASN A 176 -0.06 11.18 -0.12
N MET A 177 0.71 10.10 -0.28
CA MET A 177 1.07 9.19 0.82
C MET A 177 2.01 9.83 1.84
N SER A 178 2.82 10.82 1.45
CA SER A 178 3.65 11.62 2.36
C SER A 178 2.84 12.55 3.28
N GLU A 179 1.54 12.74 3.00
CA GLU A 179 0.63 13.60 3.77
C GLU A 179 1.24 15.00 4.09
N PRO A 180 1.64 15.79 3.07
CA PRO A 180 2.41 17.04 3.22
C PRO A 180 1.77 18.03 4.21
N HIS A 181 0.45 18.06 4.26
CA HIS A 181 -0.34 18.90 5.16
C HIS A 181 -0.10 18.60 6.65
N LYS A 182 0.31 17.37 7.01
CA LYS A 182 0.55 16.94 8.40
C LYS A 182 1.99 17.11 8.87
N TRP A 183 2.93 17.42 7.97
CA TRP A 183 4.35 17.59 8.33
C TRP A 183 4.59 18.63 9.42
N ARG A 184 3.82 19.72 9.42
CA ARG A 184 3.90 20.72 10.50
C ARG A 184 3.57 20.12 11.86
N GLY A 185 2.57 19.24 11.93
CA GLY A 185 2.24 18.50 13.15
C GLY A 185 3.33 17.50 13.55
N TYR A 186 3.91 16.79 12.60
CA TYR A 186 5.05 15.89 12.88
C TYR A 186 6.26 16.63 13.44
N MET A 187 6.54 17.85 12.99
CA MET A 187 7.65 18.66 13.49
C MET A 187 7.40 19.27 14.89
N GLN A 188 6.14 19.27 15.34
CA GLN A 188 5.74 19.67 16.69
C GLN A 188 5.72 18.50 17.69
N ALA A 189 5.91 17.26 17.22
CA ALA A 189 5.96 16.09 18.07
C ALA A 189 7.17 16.11 19.03
N PRO A 190 7.15 15.31 20.12
CA PRO A 190 8.29 15.16 21.01
C PRO A 190 9.57 14.83 20.24
N THR A 191 10.73 15.28 20.75
CA THR A 191 12.03 15.06 20.09
C THR A 191 12.31 13.58 19.83
N SER A 192 11.89 12.68 20.72
CA SER A 192 11.98 11.23 20.52
C SER A 192 11.30 10.76 19.25
N ASP A 193 10.11 11.26 18.98
CA ASP A 193 9.26 10.82 17.87
C ASP A 193 9.77 11.42 16.55
N ARG A 194 10.30 12.66 16.61
CA ARG A 194 10.95 13.32 15.46
C ARG A 194 12.25 12.62 15.07
N VAL A 195 13.06 12.21 16.05
CA VAL A 195 14.28 11.44 15.79
C VAL A 195 13.92 10.07 15.20
N LEU A 196 12.92 9.39 15.75
CA LEU A 196 12.44 8.11 15.19
C LEU A 196 12.00 8.26 13.73
N LEU A 197 11.22 9.30 13.41
CA LEU A 197 10.81 9.61 12.04
C LEU A 197 12.02 9.88 11.13
N GLY A 198 12.98 10.69 11.59
CA GLY A 198 14.19 11.00 10.82
C GLY A 198 15.05 9.78 10.55
N VAL A 199 15.28 8.95 11.57
CA VAL A 199 16.07 7.71 11.46
C VAL A 199 15.39 6.74 10.50
N THR A 200 14.09 6.50 10.63
CA THR A 200 13.35 5.59 9.74
C THR A 200 13.32 6.09 8.30
N LEU A 201 13.17 7.40 8.08
CA LEU A 201 13.25 8.01 6.75
C LEU A 201 14.64 7.81 6.12
N VAL A 202 15.71 8.12 6.85
CA VAL A 202 17.09 7.98 6.37
C VAL A 202 17.39 6.51 6.06
N LEU A 203 17.05 5.58 6.95
CA LEU A 203 17.26 4.16 6.72
C LEU A 203 16.49 3.64 5.50
N THR A 204 15.25 4.11 5.29
CA THR A 204 14.45 3.69 4.12
C THR A 204 15.12 4.11 2.81
N VAL A 205 15.74 5.29 2.77
CA VAL A 205 16.36 5.85 1.56
C VAL A 205 17.75 5.26 1.31
N PHE A 206 18.56 5.07 2.36
CA PHE A 206 19.98 4.72 2.22
C PHE A 206 20.32 3.26 2.52
N ALA A 207 19.47 2.53 3.23
CA ALA A 207 19.65 1.09 3.48
C ALA A 207 18.61 0.31 2.67
N ASP A 208 17.49 -0.02 3.28
CA ASP A 208 16.33 -0.61 2.63
C ASP A 208 15.10 -0.53 3.57
N LEU A 209 13.93 -0.87 3.03
CA LEU A 209 12.67 -0.86 3.78
C LEU A 209 12.66 -1.90 4.93
N THR A 210 13.33 -3.04 4.75
CA THR A 210 13.41 -4.14 5.72
C THR A 210 14.13 -3.67 6.99
N VAL A 211 15.32 -3.09 6.85
CA VAL A 211 16.11 -2.51 7.93
C VAL A 211 15.37 -1.36 8.58
N ALA A 212 14.78 -0.46 7.79
CA ALA A 212 14.05 0.70 8.32
C ALA A 212 12.87 0.29 9.22
N ILE A 213 12.07 -0.70 8.81
CA ILE A 213 10.95 -1.20 9.62
C ILE A 213 11.47 -1.91 10.88
N GLY A 214 12.47 -2.80 10.74
CA GLY A 214 13.03 -3.51 11.89
C GLY A 214 13.57 -2.58 12.97
N VAL A 215 14.38 -1.60 12.58
CA VAL A 215 14.92 -0.58 13.50
C VAL A 215 13.82 0.33 14.03
N GLY A 216 12.90 0.78 13.18
CA GLY A 216 11.80 1.66 13.56
C GLY A 216 10.88 1.04 14.61
N VAL A 217 10.53 -0.25 14.44
CA VAL A 217 9.71 -0.99 15.41
C VAL A 217 10.46 -1.16 16.73
N ALA A 218 11.74 -1.55 16.69
CA ALA A 218 12.55 -1.74 17.89
C ALA A 218 12.69 -0.44 18.69
N LEU A 219 13.06 0.66 18.03
CA LEU A 219 13.20 1.98 18.66
C LEU A 219 11.85 2.50 19.16
N GLY A 220 10.79 2.35 18.37
CA GLY A 220 9.44 2.75 18.77
C GLY A 220 8.96 2.02 20.02
N LEU A 221 9.22 0.71 20.13
CA LEU A 221 8.90 -0.08 21.31
C LEU A 221 9.72 0.36 22.53
N ALA A 222 11.03 0.58 22.36
CA ALA A 222 11.90 1.06 23.44
C ALA A 222 11.45 2.44 23.98
N LEU A 223 11.08 3.36 23.09
CA LEU A 223 10.55 4.67 23.45
C LEU A 223 9.23 4.56 24.21
N ARG A 224 8.33 3.67 23.75
CA ARG A 224 7.05 3.41 24.42
C ARG A 224 7.23 2.85 25.82
N LEU A 225 8.13 1.88 26.00
CA LEU A 225 8.43 1.29 27.31
C LEU A 225 9.01 2.33 28.28
N ARG A 226 9.95 3.16 27.81
CA ARG A 226 10.50 4.26 28.61
C ARG A 226 9.43 5.24 29.08
N ARG A 227 8.50 5.59 28.20
CA ARG A 227 7.41 6.53 28.53
C ARG A 227 6.44 5.94 29.56
N ASN A 228 6.09 4.65 29.41
CA ASN A 228 5.21 3.95 30.36
C ASN A 228 5.84 3.81 31.75
N ASN A 229 7.14 3.53 31.83
CA ASN A 229 7.84 3.42 33.12
C ASN A 229 7.90 4.77 33.84
N ALA A 230 8.13 5.86 33.11
CA ALA A 230 8.13 7.21 33.67
C ALA A 230 6.74 7.65 34.20
N THR A 231 5.65 7.11 33.65
CA THR A 231 4.29 7.34 34.20
C THR A 231 4.01 6.48 35.44
N MET A 232 4.48 5.24 35.50
CA MET A 232 4.30 4.38 36.68
C MET A 232 5.02 4.89 37.93
N GLU A 233 6.20 5.49 37.76
CA GLU A 233 6.97 6.08 38.88
C GLU A 233 6.26 7.30 39.49
N LYS A 234 5.38 7.98 38.73
CA LYS A 234 4.60 9.13 39.22
C LYS A 234 3.35 8.76 40.00
N ASP A 235 2.79 7.57 39.78
CA ASP A 235 1.54 7.12 40.41
C ASP A 235 1.78 6.26 41.67
N TRP A 236 3.04 6.00 42.03
CA TRP A 236 3.39 5.26 43.24
C TRP A 236 3.51 6.20 44.45
N THR A 237 2.52 6.15 45.35
CA THR A 237 2.61 6.72 46.70
C THR A 237 2.81 5.60 47.72
N PRO A 238 3.73 5.73 48.70
CA PRO A 238 3.89 4.74 49.75
C PRO A 238 2.59 4.61 50.56
N PRO A 239 2.26 3.41 51.08
CA PRO A 239 1.08 3.25 51.93
C PRO A 239 1.23 4.06 53.21
N ASP A 240 0.22 4.86 53.55
CA ASP A 240 0.17 5.53 54.85
C ASP A 240 0.19 4.46 55.96
N ARG A 241 1.21 4.52 56.82
CA ARG A 241 1.37 3.67 58.00
C ARG A 241 0.71 4.31 59.21
#